data_AF-A0A2G5EYP8-F1
#
_entry.id   AF-A0A2G5EYP8-F1
#
_cell.length_a   1.000
_cell.length_b   1.000
_cell.length_c   1.000
_cell.angle_alpha   90.00
_cell.angle_beta   90.00
_cell.angle_gamma   90.00
#
_symmetry.space_group_name_H-M   'P 1'
#
loop_
_entity.id
_entity.type
_entity.pdbx_description
1 polymer ?
#
loop_
_entity_poly.entity_id
_entity_poly.type
_entity_poly.pdbx_seq_one_letter_code
_entity_poly.pdbx_strand_id
1 'polypeptide(L)'
;MAFTFTFSTQIKPTPLPFLQYSTSSFHTSLVARNHVPLTFGAPVALFGNSCYFRQRFCGLKLWIFGKLNIERPQSKDGLGKEFKTIEIQGKDQTGGSFEEAKEPESQLDKYSSYQPVISEDPVASFELSSSSIQTNDGQGSRSPSLCIAVIGATGELARLKIFPALFALYYSGFLPEDVGIFGYSRKNLTDQDLRCIIESTLTCRIYHQQNCGDKMEAFLSKTYHLYGGSDNKKGMQNLNARMEKIEGKSEANRIFYLSVPQEALLDVSSSLADNAQSQKGWNRIIIEKPFGFDARSSYQLTQSLLSKFEEKQIYRIDHLLGRNLIENLTVLRFSNLVFEPLWSRAYIRNVQVILSEDWGVERRGRYFDGYGIIRDIVHSHILQTIALFAMEPPISLEDEDVRNEKVKVLKSIRNLELGDVALGQYKVSSAGKGHDVYLNNLTPTFFAAVLYIDNARWDGVPFLIKTGMGLIKHRKYLP
;
A
#
# COMPACT_ATOMS: atom_id res chain seq x y z
N MET A 1 5.19 -6.74 -5.94
CA MET A 1 4.02 -6.86 -5.02
C MET A 1 2.87 -7.57 -5.72
N ALA A 2 2.53 -8.77 -5.26
CA ALA A 2 1.33 -9.50 -5.66
C ALA A 2 0.36 -9.54 -4.47
N PHE A 3 -0.87 -9.09 -4.68
CA PHE A 3 -1.95 -9.15 -3.70
C PHE A 3 -2.95 -10.19 -4.18
N THR A 4 -3.18 -11.21 -3.36
CA THR A 4 -4.12 -12.29 -3.66
C THR A 4 -5.13 -12.37 -2.54
N PHE A 5 -6.40 -12.33 -2.94
CA PHE A 5 -7.53 -12.49 -2.05
C PHE A 5 -8.24 -13.79 -2.41
N THR A 6 -8.30 -14.74 -1.48
CA THR A 6 -9.01 -16.01 -1.71
C THR A 6 -9.91 -16.32 -0.53
N PHE A 7 -11.11 -16.82 -0.82
CA PHE A 7 -11.98 -17.43 0.17
C PHE A 7 -12.32 -18.85 -0.29
N SER A 8 -12.43 -19.76 0.67
CA SER A 8 -12.81 -21.14 0.39
C SER A 8 -14.24 -21.35 0.85
N THR A 9 -15.09 -21.87 -0.04
CA THR A 9 -16.47 -22.22 0.28
C THR A 9 -16.56 -23.63 0.87
N GLN A 10 -17.47 -23.83 1.82
CA GLN A 10 -17.91 -25.15 2.25
C GLN A 10 -19.13 -25.57 1.43
N ILE A 11 -19.03 -26.69 0.71
CA ILE A 11 -20.22 -27.42 0.27
C ILE A 11 -20.69 -28.20 1.50
N LYS A 12 -21.74 -27.71 2.18
CA LYS A 12 -22.45 -28.54 3.16
C LYS A 12 -23.24 -29.60 2.37
N PRO A 13 -23.05 -30.91 2.60
CA PRO A 13 -23.98 -31.89 2.07
C PRO A 13 -25.35 -31.63 2.70
N THR A 14 -26.36 -31.43 1.86
CA THR A 14 -27.77 -31.44 2.26
C THR A 14 -28.06 -32.80 2.90
N PRO A 15 -28.58 -32.86 4.15
CA PRO A 15 -29.00 -34.14 4.70
C PRO A 15 -30.25 -34.60 3.94
N LEU A 16 -30.11 -35.68 3.17
CA LEU A 16 -31.26 -36.46 2.72
C LEU A 16 -31.96 -37.03 3.97
N PRO A 17 -33.31 -37.07 4.02
CA PRO A 17 -34.02 -37.58 5.18
C PRO A 17 -33.68 -39.07 5.40
N PHE A 18 -33.10 -39.37 6.56
CA PHE A 18 -32.77 -40.72 7.01
C PHE A 18 -34.04 -41.54 7.26
N LEU A 19 -34.18 -42.67 6.56
CA LEU A 19 -35.07 -43.77 6.95
C LEU A 19 -34.44 -44.52 8.14
N GLN A 20 -35.14 -44.52 9.27
CA GLN A 20 -34.78 -45.29 10.46
C GLN A 20 -34.92 -46.80 10.19
N TYR A 21 -33.87 -47.56 10.45
CA TYR A 21 -33.98 -48.97 10.84
C TYR A 21 -33.18 -49.22 12.12
N SER A 22 -33.90 -49.74 13.11
CA SER A 22 -33.44 -50.19 14.41
C SER A 22 -32.65 -51.49 14.30
N THR A 23 -31.59 -51.65 15.11
CA THR A 23 -31.27 -52.93 15.80
C THR A 23 -30.20 -52.74 16.90
N SER A 24 -30.62 -53.06 18.12
CA SER A 24 -29.96 -53.78 19.23
C SER A 24 -28.49 -53.51 19.63
N SER A 25 -28.39 -53.25 20.92
CA SER A 25 -27.27 -53.20 21.87
C SER A 25 -26.38 -54.45 21.96
N PHE A 26 -25.08 -54.23 22.21
CA PHE A 26 -24.21 -55.15 22.96
C PHE A 26 -23.23 -54.38 23.88
N HIS A 27 -23.06 -54.92 25.08
CA HIS A 27 -22.22 -54.47 26.21
C HIS A 27 -20.82 -55.11 26.16
N THR A 28 -19.76 -54.38 26.56
CA THR A 28 -18.51 -54.82 27.26
C THR A 28 -17.58 -53.60 27.38
N SER A 29 -17.37 -52.96 28.54
CA SER A 29 -16.46 -53.24 29.67
C SER A 29 -14.95 -52.88 29.47
N LEU A 30 -14.53 -51.82 30.20
CA LEU A 30 -13.30 -51.66 31.02
C LEU A 30 -11.88 -51.69 30.37
N VAL A 31 -11.09 -50.61 30.55
CA VAL A 31 -9.85 -50.54 31.39
C VAL A 31 -8.99 -49.27 31.08
N ALA A 32 -8.56 -48.62 32.18
CA ALA A 32 -7.40 -47.73 32.48
C ALA A 32 -6.99 -46.59 31.52
N ARG A 33 -7.09 -45.31 31.93
CA ARG A 33 -6.13 -44.51 32.75
C ARG A 33 -4.69 -44.49 32.21
N ASN A 34 -4.23 -43.30 31.80
CA ASN A 34 -2.98 -42.72 32.28
C ASN A 34 -2.97 -41.19 32.15
N HIS A 35 -2.56 -40.54 33.24
CA HIS A 35 -2.43 -39.10 33.42
C HIS A 35 -1.15 -38.55 32.78
N VAL A 36 -1.23 -37.26 32.48
CA VAL A 36 -0.23 -36.31 31.96
C VAL A 36 0.87 -36.04 33.00
N PRO A 37 2.03 -35.44 32.61
CA PRO A 37 2.13 -34.00 32.90
C PRO A 37 2.70 -33.17 31.74
N LEU A 38 2.07 -32.00 31.56
CA LEU A 38 2.40 -30.91 30.65
C LEU A 38 3.31 -29.96 31.42
N THR A 39 4.52 -29.73 30.92
CA THR A 39 5.37 -28.62 31.36
C THR A 39 5.24 -27.45 30.39
N PHE A 40 4.79 -26.32 30.92
CA PHE A 40 4.70 -25.02 30.26
C PHE A 40 6.07 -24.34 30.16
N GLY A 41 6.30 -23.59 29.07
CA GLY A 41 7.12 -22.37 29.09
C GLY A 41 8.42 -22.37 28.29
N ALA A 42 8.36 -21.93 27.02
CA ALA A 42 9.41 -21.13 26.34
C ALA A 42 8.90 -20.64 24.96
N PRO A 43 9.21 -19.41 24.52
CA PRO A 43 8.98 -18.99 23.14
C PRO A 43 9.92 -19.74 22.19
N VAL A 44 9.35 -20.47 21.23
CA VAL A 44 10.12 -21.25 20.26
C VAL A 44 10.55 -20.34 19.10
N ALA A 45 11.80 -19.90 19.12
CA ALA A 45 12.46 -19.33 17.94
C ALA A 45 12.95 -20.47 17.04
N LEU A 46 12.36 -20.61 15.84
CA LEU A 46 12.70 -21.68 14.90
C LEU A 46 13.77 -21.22 13.91
N PHE A 47 14.98 -21.77 14.04
CA PHE A 47 16.05 -21.66 13.04
C PHE A 47 16.06 -22.90 12.13
N GLY A 48 16.28 -22.76 10.82
CA GLY A 48 16.40 -23.92 9.93
C GLY A 48 16.87 -23.63 8.50
N ASN A 49 17.76 -24.50 8.00
CA ASN A 49 18.35 -24.48 6.65
C ASN A 49 17.41 -25.01 5.55
N SER A 50 17.68 -24.61 4.30
CA SER A 50 16.79 -24.70 3.12
C SER A 50 16.49 -26.11 2.58
N CYS A 51 17.16 -27.18 3.02
CA CYS A 51 16.82 -28.55 2.59
C CYS A 51 15.68 -29.21 3.40
N TYR A 52 15.26 -28.64 4.53
CA TYR A 52 14.15 -29.17 5.36
C TYR A 52 12.79 -28.48 5.11
N PHE A 53 12.72 -27.60 4.11
CA PHE A 53 11.58 -26.69 3.90
C PHE A 53 10.32 -27.39 3.36
N ARG A 54 10.46 -28.53 2.66
CA ARG A 54 9.31 -29.30 2.13
C ARG A 54 8.52 -30.06 3.21
N GLN A 55 9.16 -30.51 4.30
CA GLN A 55 8.47 -31.23 5.39
C GLN A 55 7.87 -30.29 6.44
N ARG A 56 8.41 -29.08 6.63
CA ARG A 56 7.92 -28.14 7.67
C ARG A 56 6.87 -27.13 7.19
N PHE A 57 6.65 -26.99 5.87
CA PHE A 57 5.46 -26.29 5.36
C PHE A 57 4.15 -27.06 5.63
N CYS A 58 4.24 -28.39 5.80
CA CYS A 58 3.15 -29.14 6.44
C CYS A 58 2.89 -28.61 7.85
N GLY A 59 3.89 -28.21 8.63
CA GLY A 59 3.73 -27.68 9.99
C GLY A 59 2.90 -26.39 10.07
N LEU A 60 3.17 -25.39 9.22
CA LEU A 60 2.34 -24.17 9.19
C LEU A 60 0.94 -24.46 8.64
N LYS A 61 0.83 -25.29 7.60
CA LYS A 61 -0.46 -25.71 7.06
C LYS A 61 -1.26 -26.51 8.08
N LEU A 62 -0.62 -27.42 8.82
CA LEU A 62 -1.17 -28.25 9.90
C LEU A 62 -1.46 -27.44 11.16
N TRP A 63 -0.69 -26.39 11.44
CA TRP A 63 -0.94 -25.46 12.55
C TRP A 63 -2.15 -24.58 12.23
N ILE A 64 -2.23 -24.02 11.02
CA ILE A 64 -3.42 -23.34 10.49
C ILE A 64 -4.63 -24.30 10.49
N PHE A 65 -4.46 -25.55 10.01
CA PHE A 65 -5.52 -26.57 10.03
C PHE A 65 -5.88 -27.04 11.45
N GLY A 66 -4.94 -27.05 12.38
CA GLY A 66 -5.16 -27.41 13.78
C GLY A 66 -5.98 -26.35 14.51
N LYS A 67 -5.70 -25.06 14.25
CA LYS A 67 -6.51 -23.93 14.73
C LYS A 67 -7.90 -23.87 14.09
N LEU A 68 -8.04 -24.32 12.84
CA LEU A 68 -9.34 -24.48 12.16
C LEU A 68 -10.22 -25.61 12.76
N ASN A 69 -9.68 -26.45 13.65
CA ASN A 69 -10.34 -27.63 14.22
C ASN A 69 -10.72 -27.45 15.71
N ILE A 70 -11.26 -26.29 16.08
CA ILE A 70 -11.78 -26.07 17.44
C ILE A 70 -13.30 -26.34 17.47
N GLU A 71 -13.60 -27.44 18.16
CA GLU A 71 -14.88 -27.97 18.69
C GLU A 71 -16.00 -28.36 17.71
N ARG A 72 -15.97 -29.63 17.29
CA ARG A 72 -17.18 -30.44 17.04
C ARG A 72 -17.21 -31.63 18.00
N PRO A 73 -18.37 -32.03 18.53
CA PRO A 73 -18.49 -33.25 19.33
C PRO A 73 -18.16 -34.46 18.46
N GLN A 74 -17.40 -35.40 19.02
CA GLN A 74 -16.85 -36.56 18.34
C GLN A 74 -17.96 -37.45 17.74
N SER A 75 -17.94 -37.68 16.43
CA SER A 75 -18.53 -38.87 15.81
C SER A 75 -17.42 -39.70 15.17
N LYS A 76 -17.30 -40.94 15.62
CA LYS A 76 -16.47 -41.99 15.01
C LYS A 76 -16.97 -42.24 13.58
N ASP A 77 -16.06 -42.24 12.61
CA ASP A 77 -15.95 -43.32 11.63
C ASP A 77 -14.71 -43.10 10.76
N GLY A 78 -13.92 -44.16 10.65
CA GLY A 78 -12.80 -44.24 9.74
C GLY A 78 -13.24 -44.88 8.43
N LEU A 79 -12.75 -44.34 7.31
CA LEU A 79 -12.42 -45.14 6.14
C LEU A 79 -11.46 -44.32 5.25
N GLY A 80 -10.26 -44.83 5.04
CA GLY A 80 -9.32 -44.26 4.07
C GLY A 80 -9.81 -44.52 2.64
N LYS A 81 -9.73 -43.51 1.79
CA LYS A 81 -9.71 -43.68 0.33
C LYS A 81 -8.72 -42.72 -0.32
N GLU A 82 -7.89 -43.31 -1.18
CA GLU A 82 -6.89 -42.69 -2.03
C GLU A 82 -7.50 -41.65 -2.97
N PHE A 83 -6.79 -40.54 -3.18
CA PHE A 83 -7.10 -39.57 -4.23
C PHE A 83 -6.48 -40.03 -5.55
N LYS A 84 -7.32 -40.39 -6.54
CA LYS A 84 -6.96 -40.45 -7.95
C LYS A 84 -6.96 -39.04 -8.55
N THR A 85 -5.81 -38.60 -9.06
CA THR A 85 -5.71 -37.45 -9.97
C THR A 85 -6.03 -37.94 -11.38
N ILE A 86 -6.99 -37.31 -12.05
CA ILE A 86 -7.30 -37.54 -13.47
C ILE A 86 -6.49 -36.51 -14.27
N GLU A 87 -5.54 -36.97 -15.07
CA GLU A 87 -4.86 -36.17 -16.11
C GLU A 87 -5.65 -36.25 -17.43
N ILE A 88 -5.86 -35.11 -18.09
CA ILE A 88 -6.36 -35.05 -19.46
C ILE A 88 -5.18 -34.69 -20.37
N GLN A 89 -4.83 -35.61 -21.27
CA GLN A 89 -3.85 -35.41 -22.34
C GLN A 89 -4.46 -34.57 -23.46
N GLY A 90 -3.83 -33.42 -23.77
CA GLY A 90 -4.00 -32.70 -25.03
C GLY A 90 -2.72 -32.85 -25.85
N LYS A 91 -2.79 -33.67 -26.90
CA LYS A 91 -1.77 -33.85 -27.93
C LYS A 91 -2.07 -32.82 -29.01
N ASP A 92 -1.10 -32.02 -29.43
CA ASP A 92 -0.99 -31.60 -30.83
C ASP A 92 0.44 -31.19 -31.16
N GLN A 93 0.95 -31.85 -32.21
CA GLN A 93 2.19 -31.57 -32.90
C GLN A 93 1.87 -30.71 -34.11
N THR A 94 2.61 -29.61 -34.32
CA THR A 94 3.04 -29.19 -35.66
C THR A 94 4.35 -28.45 -35.52
N GLY A 95 5.39 -28.97 -36.16
CA GLY A 95 6.71 -28.35 -36.25
C GLY A 95 6.80 -27.26 -37.30
N GLY A 96 7.80 -26.41 -37.14
CA GLY A 96 8.20 -25.37 -38.10
C GLY A 96 9.37 -24.57 -37.53
N SER A 97 10.55 -24.83 -38.08
CA SER A 97 11.88 -24.22 -37.88
C SER A 97 11.92 -22.71 -37.68
N PHE A 98 12.87 -22.20 -36.88
CA PHE A 98 13.67 -20.99 -37.19
C PHE A 98 14.93 -20.90 -36.28
N GLU A 99 15.92 -20.19 -36.80
CA GLU A 99 17.38 -20.31 -36.64
C GLU A 99 18.00 -19.72 -35.35
N GLU A 100 19.24 -20.14 -35.10
CA GLU A 100 20.20 -19.63 -34.12
C GLU A 100 20.57 -18.15 -34.31
N ALA A 101 20.76 -17.43 -33.21
CA ALA A 101 21.83 -16.42 -33.10
C ALA A 101 22.21 -16.15 -31.64
N LYS A 102 23.52 -16.10 -31.41
CA LYS A 102 24.27 -16.05 -30.16
C LYS A 102 24.17 -14.72 -29.40
N GLU A 103 24.24 -14.81 -28.08
CA GLU A 103 24.68 -13.74 -27.17
C GLU A 103 26.15 -13.36 -27.45
N PRO A 104 26.56 -12.12 -27.10
CA PRO A 104 27.94 -11.89 -26.71
C PRO A 104 28.07 -11.38 -25.28
N GLU A 105 29.12 -11.92 -24.66
CA GLU A 105 29.65 -11.67 -23.33
C GLU A 105 30.17 -10.24 -23.12
N SER A 106 30.23 -9.92 -21.83
CA SER A 106 30.89 -8.79 -21.18
C SER A 106 32.38 -8.63 -21.52
N GLN A 107 32.81 -7.38 -21.68
CA GLN A 107 34.19 -6.99 -21.41
C GLN A 107 34.26 -5.81 -20.42
N LEU A 108 35.13 -6.00 -19.45
CA LEU A 108 35.53 -5.11 -18.37
C LEU A 108 36.88 -4.50 -18.76
N ASP A 109 37.05 -3.17 -18.71
CA ASP A 109 38.24 -2.54 -18.09
C ASP A 109 38.22 -1.00 -18.14
N LYS A 110 38.52 -0.43 -16.95
CA LYS A 110 39.37 0.75 -16.62
C LYS A 110 39.06 2.15 -17.21
N TYR A 111 38.97 3.14 -16.32
CA TYR A 111 39.80 4.38 -16.24
C TYR A 111 39.33 5.17 -14.99
N SER A 112 40.11 5.18 -13.91
CA SER A 112 41.14 6.17 -13.51
C SER A 112 40.60 7.41 -12.80
N SER A 113 41.10 7.55 -11.59
CA SER A 113 41.06 8.66 -10.64
C SER A 113 41.50 10.01 -11.21
N TYR A 114 40.82 11.09 -10.83
CA TYR A 114 41.43 12.41 -10.66
C TYR A 114 40.77 13.15 -9.47
N GLN A 115 41.61 13.72 -8.62
CA GLN A 115 41.28 14.59 -7.48
C GLN A 115 41.76 16.03 -7.76
N PRO A 116 41.35 17.03 -6.94
CA PRO A 116 41.01 18.37 -7.40
C PRO A 116 42.17 19.37 -7.34
N VAL A 117 42.03 20.46 -8.10
CA VAL A 117 42.90 21.65 -8.03
C VAL A 117 42.08 22.82 -7.49
N ILE A 118 42.59 23.43 -6.42
CA ILE A 118 42.13 24.69 -5.81
C ILE A 118 42.77 25.83 -6.60
N SER A 119 42.00 26.87 -6.94
CA SER A 119 42.54 28.21 -7.19
C SER A 119 41.47 29.27 -6.94
N GLU A 120 41.94 30.38 -6.40
CA GLU A 120 41.24 31.46 -5.69
C GLU A 120 40.54 32.47 -6.61
N ASP A 121 39.57 33.19 -6.03
CA ASP A 121 38.83 34.31 -6.62
C ASP A 121 39.73 35.48 -7.10
N PRO A 122 39.20 36.36 -7.96
CA PRO A 122 39.04 37.72 -7.48
C PRO A 122 37.70 38.39 -7.81
N VAL A 123 37.38 39.32 -6.90
CA VAL A 123 36.29 40.28 -6.83
C VAL A 123 36.14 41.11 -8.12
N ALA A 124 34.91 41.25 -8.62
CA ALA A 124 34.50 42.37 -9.47
C ALA A 124 33.01 42.72 -9.24
N SER A 125 32.81 43.87 -8.61
CA SER A 125 31.59 44.66 -8.53
C SER A 125 31.14 45.14 -9.90
N PHE A 126 29.87 45.00 -10.29
CA PHE A 126 29.24 45.87 -11.30
C PHE A 126 27.72 45.93 -11.16
N GLU A 127 27.21 47.10 -11.55
CA GLU A 127 26.00 47.77 -11.11
C GLU A 127 24.69 47.30 -11.78
N LEU A 128 23.57 47.66 -11.14
CA LEU A 128 22.22 47.54 -11.67
C LEU A 128 22.08 48.27 -13.01
N SER A 129 21.67 47.54 -14.06
CA SER A 129 21.01 48.13 -15.21
C SER A 129 19.54 47.72 -15.22
N SER A 130 18.68 48.71 -14.98
CA SER A 130 17.24 48.66 -15.12
C SER A 130 16.87 48.48 -16.60
N SER A 131 16.46 47.27 -16.97
CA SER A 131 15.79 47.03 -18.25
C SER A 131 14.31 46.77 -18.00
N SER A 132 13.53 47.79 -18.30
CA SER A 132 12.08 47.81 -18.37
C SER A 132 11.57 46.75 -19.37
N ILE A 133 10.99 45.67 -18.84
CA ILE A 133 10.23 44.70 -19.64
C ILE A 133 8.83 45.28 -19.85
N GLN A 134 8.55 45.62 -21.11
CA GLN A 134 7.24 45.97 -21.62
C GLN A 134 6.30 44.77 -21.44
N THR A 135 5.21 44.99 -20.70
CA THR A 135 4.13 44.02 -20.56
C THR A 135 3.32 43.99 -21.84
N ASN A 136 3.49 42.90 -22.60
CA ASN A 136 2.62 42.59 -23.74
C ASN A 136 1.33 41.97 -23.19
N ASP A 137 0.31 42.81 -23.00
CA ASP A 137 -1.07 42.39 -22.71
C ASP A 137 -1.65 41.74 -23.97
N GLY A 138 -1.87 40.42 -23.96
CA GLY A 138 -2.27 39.72 -25.19
C GLY A 138 -2.55 38.22 -25.09
N GLN A 139 -3.31 37.78 -24.08
CA GLN A 139 -4.29 36.68 -24.14
C GLN A 139 -4.81 36.47 -22.72
N GLY A 140 -6.14 36.52 -22.53
CA GLY A 140 -6.78 36.35 -21.22
C GLY A 140 -6.53 34.96 -20.65
N SER A 141 -5.39 34.78 -19.99
CA SER A 141 -5.11 33.62 -19.15
C SER A 141 -6.14 33.62 -18.03
N ARG A 142 -7.13 32.73 -18.15
CA ARG A 142 -8.14 32.54 -17.11
C ARG A 142 -7.40 32.09 -15.84
N SER A 143 -7.57 32.83 -14.76
CA SER A 143 -6.93 32.50 -13.48
C SER A 143 -7.37 31.11 -13.00
N PRO A 144 -6.46 30.31 -12.39
CA PRO A 144 -6.75 28.95 -11.95
C PRO A 144 -7.95 28.90 -11.03
N SER A 145 -8.88 27.99 -11.31
CA SER A 145 -9.93 27.57 -10.36
C SER A 145 -9.44 26.55 -9.32
N LEU A 146 -8.29 25.90 -9.58
CA LEU A 146 -7.66 24.91 -8.70
C LEU A 146 -6.13 25.08 -8.69
N CYS A 147 -5.57 25.12 -7.49
CA CYS A 147 -4.12 25.11 -7.28
C CYS A 147 -3.71 23.88 -6.46
N ILE A 148 -2.67 23.17 -6.89
CA ILE A 148 -2.14 21.98 -6.23
C ILE A 148 -0.68 22.23 -5.85
N ALA A 149 -0.39 22.23 -4.56
CA ALA A 149 0.95 22.41 -4.03
C ALA A 149 1.54 21.08 -3.54
N VAL A 150 2.66 20.65 -4.14
CA VAL A 150 3.43 19.47 -3.73
C VAL A 150 4.55 19.92 -2.81
N ILE A 151 4.37 19.72 -1.51
CA ILE A 151 5.37 20.02 -0.48
C ILE A 151 6.38 18.88 -0.42
N GLY A 152 7.66 19.20 -0.56
CA GLY A 152 8.71 18.19 -0.77
C GLY A 152 8.89 17.81 -2.25
N ALA A 153 8.67 18.76 -3.17
CA ALA A 153 8.62 18.52 -4.62
C ALA A 153 9.86 17.82 -5.23
N THR A 154 11.04 17.98 -4.63
CA THR A 154 12.27 17.35 -5.12
C THR A 154 12.48 15.92 -4.58
N GLY A 155 11.57 15.45 -3.72
CA GLY A 155 11.61 14.10 -3.15
C GLY A 155 11.35 13.01 -4.19
N GLU A 156 11.80 11.80 -3.89
CA GLU A 156 11.65 10.64 -4.79
C GLU A 156 10.17 10.32 -5.07
N LEU A 157 9.31 10.31 -4.04
CA LEU A 157 7.88 10.08 -4.19
C LEU A 157 7.23 11.12 -5.12
N ALA A 158 7.56 12.40 -4.91
CA ALA A 158 7.03 13.48 -5.73
C ALA A 158 7.39 13.31 -7.21
N ARG A 159 8.66 13.07 -7.50
CA ARG A 159 9.18 12.91 -8.88
C ARG A 159 8.65 11.63 -9.55
N LEU A 160 8.67 10.50 -8.85
CA LEU A 160 8.36 9.20 -9.48
C LEU A 160 6.87 8.86 -9.50
N LYS A 161 6.04 9.52 -8.66
CA LYS A 161 4.61 9.18 -8.50
C LYS A 161 3.69 10.39 -8.59
N ILE A 162 3.92 11.44 -7.81
CA ILE A 162 2.94 12.55 -7.67
C ILE A 162 2.85 13.36 -8.97
N PHE A 163 3.95 13.91 -9.46
CA PHE A 163 3.93 14.69 -10.71
C PHE A 163 3.49 13.86 -11.92
N PRO A 164 3.97 12.61 -12.12
CA PRO A 164 3.44 11.75 -13.16
C PRO A 164 1.93 11.48 -13.05
N ALA A 165 1.39 11.31 -11.84
CA ALA A 165 -0.05 11.13 -11.64
C ALA A 165 -0.85 12.40 -11.94
N LEU A 166 -0.38 13.56 -11.50
CA LEU A 166 -0.99 14.86 -11.82
C LEU A 166 -0.99 15.11 -13.33
N PHE A 167 0.12 14.83 -14.01
CA PHE A 167 0.19 14.93 -15.47
C PHE A 167 -0.78 13.96 -16.15
N ALA A 168 -0.88 12.71 -15.68
CA ALA A 168 -1.84 11.74 -16.23
C ALA A 168 -3.30 12.21 -16.08
N LEU A 169 -3.65 12.82 -14.95
CA LEU A 169 -4.98 13.41 -14.73
C LEU A 169 -5.23 14.62 -15.64
N TYR A 170 -4.23 15.50 -15.81
CA TYR A 170 -4.31 16.66 -16.71
C TYR A 170 -4.45 16.21 -18.17
N TYR A 171 -3.61 15.27 -18.60
CA TYR A 171 -3.62 14.69 -19.94
C TYR A 171 -4.96 14.03 -20.26
N SER A 172 -5.58 13.37 -19.28
CA SER A 172 -6.88 12.71 -19.43
C SER A 172 -8.09 13.65 -19.26
N GLY A 173 -7.87 14.95 -19.05
CA GLY A 173 -8.94 15.94 -18.89
C GLY A 173 -9.68 15.89 -17.54
N PHE A 174 -9.11 15.24 -16.51
CA PHE A 174 -9.67 15.20 -15.16
C PHE A 174 -9.22 16.38 -14.27
N LEU A 175 -8.27 17.18 -14.74
CA LEU A 175 -7.91 18.45 -14.10
C LEU A 175 -8.37 19.63 -14.97
N PRO A 176 -8.74 20.77 -14.36
CA PRO A 176 -9.02 21.99 -15.09
C PRO A 176 -7.84 22.40 -15.99
N GLU A 177 -8.13 22.93 -17.18
CA GLU A 177 -7.09 23.33 -18.14
C GLU A 177 -6.18 24.44 -17.59
N ASP A 178 -6.72 25.27 -16.71
CA ASP A 178 -6.10 26.41 -16.03
C ASP A 178 -5.45 26.04 -14.69
N VAL A 179 -5.32 24.75 -14.33
CA VAL A 179 -4.76 24.32 -13.04
C VAL A 179 -3.37 24.91 -12.75
N GLY A 180 -3.15 25.40 -11.53
CA GLY A 180 -1.84 25.85 -11.06
C GLY A 180 -1.11 24.78 -10.25
N ILE A 181 0.10 24.38 -10.66
CA ILE A 181 0.90 23.36 -9.96
C ILE A 181 2.10 24.04 -9.28
N PHE A 182 2.27 23.83 -7.98
CA PHE A 182 3.33 24.46 -7.18
C PHE A 182 4.21 23.41 -6.52
N GLY A 183 5.49 23.35 -6.87
CA GLY A 183 6.47 22.55 -6.15
C GLY A 183 7.13 23.37 -5.05
N TYR A 184 7.02 22.93 -3.80
CA TYR A 184 7.69 23.56 -2.66
C TYR A 184 8.82 22.67 -2.14
N SER A 185 10.03 23.21 -1.99
CA SER A 185 11.16 22.46 -1.45
C SER A 185 12.24 23.34 -0.83
N ARG A 186 13.13 22.75 -0.04
CA ARG A 186 14.31 23.45 0.54
C ARG A 186 15.48 23.59 -0.43
N LYS A 187 15.40 23.03 -1.65
CA LYS A 187 16.42 23.24 -2.67
C LYS A 187 16.13 24.57 -3.36
N ASN A 188 17.15 25.41 -3.49
CA ASN A 188 17.04 26.65 -4.26
C ASN A 188 17.05 26.29 -5.75
N LEU A 189 15.88 26.28 -6.37
CA LEU A 189 15.66 25.94 -7.76
C LEU A 189 14.81 27.03 -8.41
N THR A 190 14.98 27.19 -9.72
CA THR A 190 14.08 28.00 -10.54
C THR A 190 12.85 27.18 -10.95
N ASP A 191 11.84 27.87 -11.50
CA ASP A 191 10.71 27.19 -12.14
C ASP A 191 11.18 26.24 -13.24
N GLN A 192 12.17 26.65 -14.03
CA GLN A 192 12.71 25.86 -15.13
C GLN A 192 13.44 24.61 -14.63
N ASP A 193 14.20 24.73 -13.54
CA ASP A 193 14.88 23.56 -12.95
C ASP A 193 13.89 22.50 -12.50
N LEU A 194 12.80 22.90 -11.84
CA LEU A 194 11.75 21.96 -11.43
C LEU A 194 11.10 21.30 -12.65
N ARG A 195 10.79 22.07 -13.70
CA ARG A 195 10.22 21.55 -14.95
C ARG A 195 11.12 20.49 -15.59
N CYS A 196 12.41 20.77 -15.74
CA CYS A 196 13.39 19.81 -16.25
C CYS A 196 13.46 18.53 -15.39
N ILE A 197 13.41 18.68 -14.06
CA ILE A 197 13.43 17.54 -13.13
C ILE A 197 12.22 16.63 -13.33
N ILE A 198 11.02 17.21 -13.45
CA ILE A 198 9.79 16.43 -13.56
C ILE A 198 9.59 15.89 -14.97
N GLU A 199 9.92 16.65 -16.01
CA GLU A 199 9.78 16.28 -17.43
C GLU A 199 10.36 14.89 -17.71
N SER A 200 11.56 14.61 -17.19
CA SER A 200 12.22 13.30 -17.33
C SER A 200 11.43 12.09 -16.79
N THR A 201 10.41 12.33 -15.96
CA THR A 201 9.59 11.30 -15.32
C THR A 201 8.16 11.24 -15.85
N LEU A 202 7.73 12.27 -16.59
CA LEU A 202 6.39 12.34 -17.14
C LEU A 202 6.29 11.43 -18.36
N THR A 203 5.22 10.63 -18.42
CA THR A 203 5.01 9.66 -19.48
C THR A 203 3.57 9.68 -19.95
N CYS A 204 3.36 9.69 -21.26
CA CYS A 204 2.03 9.59 -21.86
C CYS A 204 1.62 8.10 -21.93
N ARG A 205 1.06 7.60 -20.81
CA ARG A 205 0.74 6.17 -20.65
C ARG A 205 -0.66 5.78 -21.13
N ILE A 206 -1.54 6.73 -21.38
CA ILE A 206 -2.98 6.48 -21.56
C ILE A 206 -3.37 6.77 -23.01
N TYR A 207 -3.21 5.76 -23.88
CA TYR A 207 -3.60 5.76 -25.30
C TYR A 207 -2.96 6.84 -26.19
N HIS A 208 -2.75 6.49 -27.46
CA HIS A 208 -2.25 7.37 -28.50
C HIS A 208 -3.26 8.49 -28.81
N GLN A 209 -3.47 9.45 -27.91
CA GLN A 209 -4.01 10.73 -28.34
C GLN A 209 -2.87 11.54 -28.95
N GLN A 210 -3.11 12.03 -30.17
CA GLN A 210 -2.27 13.02 -30.82
C GLN A 210 -2.12 14.22 -29.86
N ASN A 211 -0.92 14.82 -29.77
CA ASN A 211 -0.58 16.00 -28.94
C ASN A 211 -0.10 15.77 -27.48
N CYS A 212 0.53 14.63 -27.20
CA CYS A 212 1.22 14.39 -25.91
C CYS A 212 2.26 15.49 -25.57
N GLY A 213 3.08 15.90 -26.54
CA GLY A 213 4.09 16.96 -26.37
C GLY A 213 3.46 18.29 -25.96
N ASP A 214 2.45 18.74 -26.71
CA ASP A 214 1.76 20.01 -26.43
C ASP A 214 1.09 20.02 -25.06
N LYS A 215 0.46 18.90 -24.66
CA LYS A 215 -0.13 18.76 -23.32
C LYS A 215 0.93 18.75 -22.22
N MET A 216 2.09 18.15 -22.46
CA MET A 216 3.24 18.18 -21.55
C MET A 216 3.72 19.61 -21.34
N GLU A 217 3.97 20.34 -22.43
CA GLU A 217 4.42 21.73 -22.39
C GLU A 217 3.37 22.64 -21.72
N ALA A 218 2.08 22.43 -22.01
CA ALA A 218 0.98 23.15 -21.38
C ALA A 218 0.85 22.84 -19.88
N PHE A 219 1.25 21.66 -19.41
CA PHE A 219 1.29 21.31 -17.99
C PHE A 219 2.53 21.91 -17.30
N LEU A 220 3.69 21.80 -17.93
CA LEU A 220 4.96 22.32 -17.40
C LEU A 220 4.93 23.85 -17.29
N SER A 221 4.36 24.55 -18.26
CA SER A 221 4.20 26.02 -18.22
C SER A 221 3.35 26.51 -17.04
N LYS A 222 2.44 25.68 -16.52
CA LYS A 222 1.63 25.94 -15.32
C LYS A 222 2.23 25.40 -14.03
N THR A 223 3.47 24.89 -14.11
CA THR A 223 4.23 24.41 -12.96
C THR A 223 5.22 25.47 -12.50
N TYR A 224 5.17 25.77 -11.21
CA TYR A 224 5.99 26.76 -10.54
C TYR A 224 6.75 26.12 -9.38
N HIS A 225 7.96 26.60 -9.10
CA HIS A 225 8.74 26.22 -7.93
C HIS A 225 8.76 27.36 -6.91
N LEU A 226 8.75 26.99 -5.63
CA LEU A 226 9.05 27.88 -4.53
C LEU A 226 10.16 27.30 -3.64
N TYR A 227 11.17 28.12 -3.38
CA TYR A 227 12.13 27.89 -2.31
C TYR A 227 11.47 28.13 -0.95
N GLY A 228 11.38 27.06 -0.15
CA GLY A 228 10.75 27.07 1.16
C GLY A 228 11.61 27.62 2.29
N GLY A 229 12.93 27.68 2.12
CA GLY A 229 13.85 28.08 3.19
C GLY A 229 13.89 27.10 4.37
N SER A 230 14.52 27.55 5.46
CA SER A 230 14.64 26.79 6.72
C SER A 230 13.48 27.07 7.68
N ASP A 231 12.80 28.20 7.54
CA ASP A 231 11.65 28.60 8.35
C ASP A 231 10.35 28.32 7.58
N ASN A 232 9.61 27.31 8.04
CA ASN A 232 8.38 26.88 7.40
C ASN A 232 7.28 27.95 7.47
N LYS A 233 7.24 28.81 8.50
CA LYS A 233 6.23 29.87 8.58
C LYS A 233 6.41 30.88 7.45
N LYS A 234 7.62 31.42 7.31
CA LYS A 234 7.97 32.35 6.23
C LYS A 234 7.84 31.70 4.86
N GLY A 235 8.25 30.43 4.73
CA GLY A 235 8.09 29.66 3.50
C GLY A 235 6.63 29.52 3.07
N MET A 236 5.71 29.21 3.99
CA MET A 236 4.28 29.08 3.70
C MET A 236 3.62 30.43 3.38
N GLN A 237 4.06 31.53 4.01
CA GLN A 237 3.61 32.88 3.66
C GLN A 237 4.03 33.25 2.22
N ASN A 238 5.26 32.93 1.84
CA ASN A 238 5.74 33.15 0.47
C ASN A 238 4.98 32.28 -0.54
N LEU A 239 4.64 31.03 -0.16
CA LEU A 239 3.81 30.15 -0.98
C LEU A 239 2.43 30.76 -1.19
N ASN A 240 1.80 31.24 -0.12
CA ASN A 240 0.49 31.92 -0.19
C ASN A 240 0.53 33.12 -1.13
N ALA A 241 1.50 34.02 -0.95
CA ALA A 241 1.65 35.21 -1.79
C ALA A 241 1.85 34.84 -3.27
N ARG A 242 2.62 33.79 -3.56
CA ARG A 242 2.83 33.33 -4.93
C ARG A 242 1.56 32.69 -5.51
N MET A 243 0.83 31.89 -4.74
CA MET A 243 -0.44 31.30 -5.18
C MET A 243 -1.48 32.39 -5.44
N GLU A 244 -1.67 33.34 -4.52
CA GLU A 244 -2.60 34.47 -4.68
C GLU A 244 -2.29 35.31 -5.91
N LYS A 245 -1.00 35.52 -6.22
CA LYS A 245 -0.60 36.24 -7.44
C LYS A 245 -1.04 35.54 -8.71
N ILE A 246 -0.94 34.21 -8.76
CA ILE A 246 -1.34 33.41 -9.93
C ILE A 246 -2.87 33.26 -10.00
N GLU A 247 -3.52 33.06 -8.85
CA GLU A 247 -4.97 32.96 -8.70
C GLU A 247 -5.69 34.28 -9.01
N GLY A 248 -5.02 35.42 -8.80
CA GLY A 248 -5.57 36.74 -9.07
C GLY A 248 -6.90 36.97 -8.35
N LYS A 249 -7.98 37.18 -9.11
CA LYS A 249 -9.33 37.39 -8.56
C LYS A 249 -10.14 36.10 -8.40
N SER A 250 -9.61 34.95 -8.83
CA SER A 250 -10.29 33.65 -8.78
C SER A 250 -10.60 33.21 -7.34
N GLU A 251 -11.70 32.47 -7.16
CA GLU A 251 -12.02 31.73 -5.94
C GLU A 251 -11.36 30.34 -6.02
N ALA A 252 -10.03 30.34 -6.08
CA ALA A 252 -9.28 29.11 -6.30
C ALA A 252 -9.36 28.18 -5.08
N ASN A 253 -9.65 26.91 -5.36
CA ASN A 253 -9.53 25.83 -4.40
C ASN A 253 -8.08 25.38 -4.29
N ARG A 254 -7.65 24.94 -3.10
CA ARG A 254 -6.25 24.52 -2.88
C ARG A 254 -6.14 23.10 -2.36
N ILE A 255 -5.29 22.31 -3.00
CA ILE A 255 -4.87 21.00 -2.52
C ILE A 255 -3.39 21.06 -2.14
N PHE A 256 -3.04 20.60 -0.95
CA PHE A 256 -1.66 20.51 -0.50
C PHE A 256 -1.28 19.05 -0.32
N TYR A 257 -0.33 18.57 -1.11
CA TYR A 257 0.22 17.22 -1.00
C TYR A 257 1.51 17.25 -0.18
N LEU A 258 1.50 16.66 1.00
CA LEU A 258 2.61 16.67 1.94
C LEU A 258 3.48 15.43 1.72
N SER A 259 4.42 15.53 0.76
CA SER A 259 5.46 14.53 0.50
C SER A 259 6.73 14.84 1.32
N VAL A 260 6.56 14.96 2.64
CA VAL A 260 7.64 15.29 3.58
C VAL A 260 7.89 14.13 4.57
N PRO A 261 9.09 14.03 5.16
CA PRO A 261 9.36 13.09 6.26
C PRO A 261 8.39 13.30 7.43
N GLN A 262 8.10 12.24 8.18
CA GLN A 262 7.13 12.26 9.28
C GLN A 262 7.49 13.31 10.35
N GLU A 263 8.78 13.48 10.62
CA GLU A 263 9.30 14.42 11.63
C GLU A 263 8.96 15.87 11.29
N ALA A 264 8.79 16.17 9.99
CA ALA A 264 8.44 17.50 9.50
C ALA A 264 6.93 17.68 9.31
N LEU A 265 6.12 16.60 9.35
CA LEU A 265 4.72 16.63 8.96
C LEU A 265 3.89 17.61 9.79
N LEU A 266 4.03 17.58 11.13
CA LEU A 266 3.26 18.44 12.03
C LEU A 266 3.65 19.91 11.90
N ASP A 267 4.94 20.20 11.84
CA ASP A 267 5.44 21.58 11.69
C ASP A 267 5.01 22.20 10.35
N VAL A 268 5.14 21.43 9.26
CA VAL A 268 4.69 21.83 7.93
C VAL A 268 3.17 22.02 7.88
N SER A 269 2.39 21.06 8.39
CA SER A 269 0.92 21.13 8.34
C SER A 269 0.37 22.27 9.21
N SER A 270 0.94 22.52 10.40
CA SER A 270 0.55 23.65 11.24
C SER A 270 0.91 24.98 10.57
N SER A 271 2.12 25.12 10.03
CA SER A 271 2.55 26.33 9.32
C SER A 271 1.68 26.61 8.09
N LEU A 272 1.29 25.55 7.37
CA LEU A 272 0.41 25.62 6.21
C LEU A 272 -0.99 26.08 6.59
N ALA A 273 -1.57 25.49 7.64
CA ALA A 273 -2.88 25.87 8.14
C ALA A 273 -2.97 27.37 8.45
N ASP A 274 -1.93 27.88 9.12
CA ASP A 274 -1.92 29.26 9.62
C ASP A 274 -1.59 30.31 8.53
N ASN A 275 -0.94 29.92 7.42
CA ASN A 275 -0.36 30.90 6.50
C ASN A 275 -0.68 30.69 5.01
N ALA A 276 -1.17 29.52 4.58
CA ALA A 276 -1.29 29.19 3.16
C ALA A 276 -2.68 28.71 2.72
N GLN A 277 -3.65 28.59 3.61
CA GLN A 277 -5.01 28.23 3.22
C GLN A 277 -5.69 29.35 2.41
N SER A 278 -6.39 28.97 1.35
CA SER A 278 -7.29 29.87 0.60
C SER A 278 -8.43 30.32 1.52
N GLN A 279 -8.72 31.62 1.51
CA GLN A 279 -9.83 32.20 2.26
C GLN A 279 -11.15 32.20 1.46
N LYS A 280 -11.08 31.95 0.15
CA LYS A 280 -12.22 32.02 -0.78
C LYS A 280 -12.72 30.65 -1.22
N GLY A 281 -11.80 29.72 -1.46
CA GLY A 281 -12.10 28.35 -1.88
C GLY A 281 -11.95 27.34 -0.75
N TRP A 282 -12.25 26.07 -1.03
CA TRP A 282 -11.97 24.99 -0.08
C TRP A 282 -10.48 24.63 -0.07
N ASN A 283 -10.04 24.08 1.06
CA ASN A 283 -8.67 23.61 1.26
C ASN A 283 -8.70 22.12 1.61
N ARG A 284 -7.81 21.33 1.00
CA ARG A 284 -7.61 19.91 1.30
C ARG A 284 -6.13 19.62 1.46
N ILE A 285 -5.80 18.79 2.44
CA ILE A 285 -4.44 18.31 2.68
C ILE A 285 -4.38 16.80 2.44
N ILE A 286 -3.34 16.37 1.74
CA ILE A 286 -3.04 14.97 1.47
C ILE A 286 -1.79 14.61 2.25
N ILE A 287 -1.90 13.60 3.13
CA ILE A 287 -0.81 13.16 3.99
C ILE A 287 -0.48 11.69 3.74
N GLU A 288 0.81 11.38 3.76
CA GLU A 288 1.33 10.04 3.54
C GLU A 288 1.60 9.29 4.85
N LYS A 289 1.64 7.96 4.76
CA LYS A 289 2.06 7.12 5.88
C LYS A 289 3.53 7.42 6.25
N PRO A 290 3.93 7.29 7.53
CA PRO A 290 3.22 6.66 8.65
C PRO A 290 2.30 7.62 9.44
N PHE A 291 1.20 7.08 9.98
CA PHE A 291 0.24 7.83 10.79
C PHE A 291 0.45 7.60 12.29
N GLY A 292 1.69 7.71 12.74
CA GLY A 292 2.12 7.27 14.08
C GLY A 292 2.69 5.85 14.08
N PHE A 293 3.27 5.44 15.21
CA PHE A 293 3.94 4.14 15.39
C PHE A 293 3.14 3.16 16.26
N ASP A 294 2.16 3.69 16.99
CA ASP A 294 1.26 3.00 17.90
C ASP A 294 -0.04 3.82 18.07
N ALA A 295 -1.00 3.28 18.83
CA ALA A 295 -2.28 3.94 19.05
C ALA A 295 -2.14 5.34 19.70
N ARG A 296 -1.19 5.52 20.64
CA ARG A 296 -1.00 6.78 21.36
C ARG A 296 -0.44 7.87 20.45
N SER A 297 0.63 7.58 19.72
CA SER A 297 1.25 8.50 18.77
C SER A 297 0.34 8.81 17.59
N SER A 298 -0.44 7.82 17.11
CA SER A 298 -1.46 8.04 16.07
C SER A 298 -2.59 8.96 16.55
N TYR A 299 -3.05 8.77 17.79
CA TYR A 299 -4.04 9.66 18.41
C TYR A 299 -3.50 11.08 18.54
N GLN A 300 -2.27 11.25 19.05
CA GLN A 300 -1.63 12.56 19.17
C GLN A 300 -1.49 13.26 17.82
N LEU A 301 -1.00 12.55 16.79
CA LEU A 301 -0.91 13.07 15.43
C LEU A 301 -2.29 13.54 14.93
N THR A 302 -3.32 12.73 15.14
CA THR A 302 -4.69 13.04 14.72
C THR A 302 -5.24 14.26 15.44
N GLN A 303 -5.05 14.37 16.77
CA GLN A 303 -5.48 15.55 17.53
C GLN A 303 -4.76 16.82 17.09
N SER A 304 -3.45 16.74 16.82
CA SER A 304 -2.69 17.89 16.31
C SER A 304 -3.21 18.35 14.94
N LEU A 305 -3.51 17.42 14.02
CA LEU A 305 -4.10 17.79 12.72
C LEU A 305 -5.51 18.38 12.89
N LEU A 306 -6.36 17.76 13.71
CA LEU A 306 -7.72 18.22 13.95
C LEU A 306 -7.80 19.57 14.69
N SER A 307 -6.72 19.97 15.36
CA SER A 307 -6.64 21.32 15.96
C SER A 307 -6.53 22.44 14.92
N LYS A 308 -6.21 22.11 13.66
CA LYS A 308 -5.95 23.07 12.57
C LYS A 308 -6.78 22.81 11.31
N PHE A 309 -7.31 21.61 11.14
CA PHE A 309 -8.07 21.19 9.97
C PHE A 309 -9.33 20.44 10.39
N GLU A 310 -10.38 20.55 9.59
CA GLU A 310 -11.54 19.69 9.71
C GLU A 310 -11.26 18.31 9.09
N GLU A 311 -11.88 17.24 9.60
CA GLU A 311 -11.64 15.88 9.11
C GLU A 311 -11.92 15.74 7.59
N LYS A 312 -12.94 16.45 7.07
CA LYS A 312 -13.28 16.47 5.63
C LYS A 312 -12.19 17.09 4.74
N GLN A 313 -11.23 17.81 5.33
CA GLN A 313 -10.09 18.39 4.62
C GLN A 313 -8.89 17.45 4.60
N ILE A 314 -8.87 16.40 5.42
CA ILE A 314 -7.69 15.54 5.63
C ILE A 314 -7.84 14.25 4.83
N TYR A 315 -6.95 14.07 3.85
CA TYR A 315 -6.88 12.89 3.01
C TYR A 315 -5.65 12.07 3.36
N ARG A 316 -5.85 10.97 4.09
CA ARG A 316 -4.78 10.05 4.50
C ARG A 316 -4.57 8.99 3.43
N ILE A 317 -3.38 8.93 2.85
CA ILE A 317 -3.11 8.02 1.74
C ILE A 317 -2.79 6.61 2.23
N ASP A 318 -3.61 5.67 1.78
CA ASP A 318 -3.25 4.26 1.65
C ASP A 318 -3.31 3.90 0.16
N HIS A 319 -2.14 3.82 -0.49
CA HIS A 319 -2.06 3.61 -1.93
C HIS A 319 -2.57 2.24 -2.41
N LEU A 320 -2.81 1.26 -1.52
CA LEU A 320 -3.41 -0.02 -1.93
C LEU A 320 -4.91 0.11 -2.19
N LEU A 321 -5.59 1.06 -1.54
CA LEU A 321 -7.01 1.34 -1.78
C LEU A 321 -7.28 1.82 -3.21
N GLY A 322 -6.33 2.52 -3.84
CA GLY A 322 -6.42 2.98 -5.23
C GLY A 322 -6.09 1.93 -6.28
N ARG A 323 -5.98 0.64 -5.92
CA ARG A 323 -5.79 -0.44 -6.90
C ARG A 323 -7.15 -0.97 -7.35
N ASN A 324 -7.33 -1.12 -8.65
CA ASN A 324 -8.59 -1.59 -9.26
C ASN A 324 -9.17 -2.85 -8.61
N LEU A 325 -8.33 -3.80 -8.20
CA LEU A 325 -8.80 -5.03 -7.53
C LEU A 325 -9.47 -4.76 -6.18
N ILE A 326 -8.96 -3.78 -5.42
CA ILE A 326 -9.50 -3.42 -4.11
C ILE A 326 -10.76 -2.57 -4.29
N GLU A 327 -10.74 -1.63 -5.24
CA GLU A 327 -11.90 -0.81 -5.60
C GLU A 327 -13.08 -1.67 -6.08
N ASN A 328 -12.81 -2.69 -6.91
CA ASN A 328 -13.83 -3.60 -7.42
C ASN A 328 -14.46 -4.52 -6.35
N LEU A 329 -13.93 -4.60 -5.13
CA LEU A 329 -14.52 -5.45 -4.08
C LEU A 329 -15.93 -5.00 -3.72
N THR A 330 -16.21 -3.70 -3.68
CA THR A 330 -17.54 -3.19 -3.33
C THR A 330 -18.54 -3.51 -4.43
N VAL A 331 -18.16 -3.30 -5.69
CA VAL A 331 -18.97 -3.65 -6.88
C VAL A 331 -19.23 -5.15 -6.93
N LEU A 332 -18.21 -5.98 -6.72
CA LEU A 332 -18.35 -7.44 -6.73
C LEU A 332 -19.35 -7.92 -5.68
N ARG A 333 -19.31 -7.34 -4.47
CA ARG A 333 -20.17 -7.76 -3.35
C ARG A 333 -21.60 -7.26 -3.45
N PHE A 334 -21.79 -5.98 -3.79
CA PHE A 334 -23.08 -5.32 -3.63
C PHE A 334 -23.84 -5.15 -4.94
N SER A 335 -23.18 -5.21 -6.09
CA SER A 335 -23.84 -5.11 -7.40
C SER A 335 -24.21 -6.47 -8.00
N ASN A 336 -23.91 -7.58 -7.31
CA ASN A 336 -24.14 -8.94 -7.81
C ASN A 336 -25.01 -9.75 -6.83
N LEU A 337 -26.26 -9.98 -7.22
CA LEU A 337 -27.24 -10.77 -6.44
C LEU A 337 -26.77 -12.20 -6.15
N VAL A 338 -25.89 -12.76 -6.99
CA VAL A 338 -25.35 -14.11 -6.81
C VAL A 338 -24.37 -14.19 -5.64
N PHE A 339 -23.57 -13.14 -5.40
CA PHE A 339 -22.51 -13.17 -4.41
C PHE A 339 -22.96 -12.79 -3.00
N GLU A 340 -23.94 -11.88 -2.86
CA GLU A 340 -24.37 -11.38 -1.55
C GLU A 340 -24.76 -12.51 -0.57
N PRO A 341 -25.61 -13.50 -0.94
CA PRO A 341 -26.03 -14.56 -0.01
C PRO A 341 -24.89 -15.50 0.37
N LEU A 342 -23.93 -15.69 -0.54
CA LEU A 342 -22.76 -16.55 -0.34
C LEU A 342 -21.69 -15.89 0.54
N TRP A 343 -21.80 -14.58 0.76
CA TRP A 343 -20.81 -13.79 1.50
C TRP A 343 -21.03 -13.82 3.02
N SER A 344 -21.14 -15.02 3.59
CA SER A 344 -21.42 -15.21 5.01
C SER A 344 -20.74 -16.46 5.58
N ARG A 345 -20.63 -16.53 6.91
CA ARG A 345 -20.16 -17.70 7.66
C ARG A 345 -20.86 -19.02 7.34
N ALA A 346 -22.07 -18.96 6.76
CA ALA A 346 -22.80 -20.16 6.36
C ALA A 346 -22.10 -20.91 5.21
N TYR A 347 -21.41 -20.17 4.34
CA TYR A 347 -20.80 -20.67 3.10
C TYR A 347 -19.29 -20.50 3.07
N ILE A 348 -18.74 -19.44 3.68
CA ILE A 348 -17.30 -19.17 3.71
C ILE A 348 -16.66 -19.92 4.88
N ARG A 349 -15.67 -20.78 4.57
CA ARG A 349 -14.88 -21.52 5.55
C ARG A 349 -13.80 -20.66 6.20
N ASN A 350 -13.06 -19.92 5.38
CA ASN A 350 -11.97 -19.06 5.79
C ASN A 350 -11.68 -18.06 4.67
N VAL A 351 -11.08 -16.95 5.08
CA VAL A 351 -10.67 -15.86 4.20
C VAL A 351 -9.15 -15.75 4.28
N GLN A 352 -8.47 -15.64 3.15
CA GLN A 352 -7.01 -15.53 3.10
C GLN A 352 -6.60 -14.24 2.41
N VAL A 353 -5.82 -13.43 3.12
CA VAL A 353 -5.24 -12.18 2.61
C VAL A 353 -3.74 -12.37 2.50
N ILE A 354 -3.27 -12.55 1.28
CA ILE A 354 -1.87 -12.85 0.99
C ILE A 354 -1.25 -11.70 0.22
N LEU A 355 -0.18 -11.15 0.80
CA LEU A 355 0.60 -10.09 0.18
C LEU A 355 2.08 -10.47 0.15
N SER A 356 2.55 -10.85 -1.03
CA SER A 356 3.95 -11.24 -1.24
C SER A 356 4.70 -10.19 -2.03
N GLU A 357 5.85 -9.77 -1.51
CA GLU A 357 6.81 -8.94 -2.22
C GLU A 357 8.04 -9.75 -2.60
N ASP A 358 8.43 -9.63 -3.86
CA ASP A 358 9.54 -10.31 -4.51
C ASP A 358 10.91 -9.66 -4.19
N TRP A 359 10.90 -8.45 -3.64
CA TRP A 359 12.11 -7.66 -3.41
C TRP A 359 12.56 -7.74 -1.94
N GLY A 360 13.88 -7.78 -1.70
CA GLY A 360 14.48 -7.67 -0.37
C GLY A 360 14.46 -6.24 0.18
N VAL A 361 14.77 -6.07 1.48
CA VAL A 361 14.77 -4.77 2.19
C VAL A 361 15.78 -3.77 1.62
N GLU A 362 16.72 -4.22 0.77
CA GLU A 362 17.79 -3.42 0.17
C GLU A 362 17.31 -2.13 -0.53
N ARG A 363 16.10 -2.11 -1.12
CA ARG A 363 15.53 -0.89 -1.74
C ARG A 363 14.66 -0.04 -0.80
N ARG A 364 14.21 -0.58 0.35
CA ARG A 364 13.42 0.20 1.34
C ARG A 364 14.31 0.88 2.40
N GLY A 365 15.62 0.62 2.39
CA GLY A 365 16.62 1.36 3.15
C GLY A 365 16.44 1.30 4.67
N ARG A 366 17.18 2.17 5.38
CA ARG A 366 17.21 2.30 6.85
C ARG A 366 15.84 2.52 7.52
N TYR A 367 14.81 2.88 6.76
CA TYR A 367 13.48 3.15 7.27
C TYR A 367 12.73 1.88 7.72
N PHE A 368 12.99 0.74 7.05
CA PHE A 368 12.30 -0.50 7.38
C PHE A 368 12.73 -1.09 8.74
N ASP A 369 14.00 -0.91 9.10
CA ASP A 369 14.60 -1.47 10.33
C ASP A 369 13.97 -0.93 11.62
N GLY A 370 13.34 0.25 11.63
CA GLY A 370 12.60 0.76 12.80
C GLY A 370 11.11 0.43 12.78
N TYR A 371 10.56 0.10 11.61
CA TYR A 371 9.12 0.11 11.37
C TYR A 371 8.53 -1.30 11.30
N GLY A 372 9.18 -2.20 10.55
CA GLY A 372 8.80 -3.60 10.37
C GLY A 372 7.55 -3.83 9.51
N ILE A 373 7.35 -5.08 9.09
CA ILE A 373 6.27 -5.46 8.16
C ILE A 373 4.87 -5.19 8.71
N ILE A 374 4.71 -5.25 10.04
CA ILE A 374 3.42 -5.05 10.70
C ILE A 374 2.94 -3.61 10.51
N ARG A 375 3.80 -2.62 10.80
CA ARG A 375 3.42 -1.21 10.67
C ARG A 375 3.37 -0.75 9.21
N ASP A 376 4.21 -1.34 8.36
CA ASP A 376 4.29 -0.96 6.95
C ASP A 376 3.12 -1.44 6.11
N ILE A 377 2.70 -2.69 6.34
CA ILE A 377 1.78 -3.40 5.46
C ILE A 377 0.53 -3.89 6.19
N VAL A 378 0.68 -4.48 7.38
CA VAL A 378 -0.44 -5.14 8.07
C VAL A 378 -1.44 -4.10 8.57
N HIS A 379 -0.96 -3.13 9.35
CA HIS A 379 -1.78 -2.10 9.99
C HIS A 379 -2.56 -1.24 9.00
N SER A 380 -1.96 -0.93 7.85
CA SER A 380 -2.57 -0.13 6.80
C SER A 380 -3.28 -1.04 5.79
N HIS A 381 -2.54 -1.53 4.81
CA HIS A 381 -3.07 -2.12 3.59
C HIS A 381 -3.94 -3.36 3.82
N ILE A 382 -3.50 -4.25 4.71
CA ILE A 382 -4.22 -5.51 4.98
C ILE A 382 -5.51 -5.23 5.75
N LEU A 383 -5.44 -4.46 6.84
CA LEU A 383 -6.64 -4.13 7.61
C LEU A 383 -7.66 -3.32 6.80
N GLN A 384 -7.19 -2.39 5.96
CA GLN A 384 -8.08 -1.65 5.04
C GLN A 384 -8.78 -2.58 4.04
N THR A 385 -8.06 -3.57 3.50
CA THR A 385 -8.66 -4.55 2.59
C THR A 385 -9.65 -5.47 3.31
N ILE A 386 -9.30 -5.94 4.51
CA ILE A 386 -10.21 -6.75 5.34
C ILE A 386 -11.48 -5.96 5.66
N ALA A 387 -11.35 -4.68 6.03
CA ALA A 387 -12.51 -3.83 6.30
C ALA A 387 -13.46 -3.74 5.09
N LEU A 388 -12.94 -3.46 3.89
CA LEU A 388 -13.76 -3.43 2.67
C LEU A 388 -14.38 -4.78 2.31
N PHE A 389 -13.65 -5.87 2.53
CA PHE A 389 -14.14 -7.22 2.25
C PHE A 389 -15.23 -7.68 3.23
N ALA A 390 -15.11 -7.31 4.50
CA ALA A 390 -15.94 -7.84 5.57
C ALA A 390 -17.10 -6.91 5.98
N MET A 391 -17.12 -5.65 5.51
CA MET A 391 -18.16 -4.69 5.87
C MET A 391 -19.56 -5.11 5.42
N GLU A 392 -20.59 -4.67 6.12
CA GLU A 392 -21.97 -4.84 5.64
C GLU A 392 -22.23 -3.95 4.41
N PRO A 393 -23.29 -4.21 3.62
CA PRO A 393 -23.71 -3.27 2.59
C PRO A 393 -23.97 -1.90 3.21
N PRO A 394 -23.30 -0.84 2.75
CA PRO A 394 -23.54 0.51 3.24
C PRO A 394 -24.91 1.00 2.75
N ILE A 395 -25.47 2.00 3.44
CA ILE A 395 -26.77 2.60 3.09
C ILE A 395 -26.69 3.22 1.69
N SER A 396 -25.57 3.86 1.39
CA SER A 396 -25.25 4.42 0.08
C SER A 396 -23.76 4.23 -0.24
N LEU A 397 -23.35 4.62 -1.45
CA LEU A 397 -21.93 4.67 -1.84
C LEU A 397 -21.27 6.01 -1.48
N GLU A 398 -21.93 6.84 -0.67
CA GLU A 398 -21.33 8.05 -0.11
C GLU A 398 -20.19 7.69 0.84
N ASP A 399 -19.25 8.61 0.96
CA ASP A 399 -17.97 8.38 1.61
C ASP A 399 -18.09 8.13 3.11
N GLU A 400 -19.00 8.81 3.83
CA GLU A 400 -19.25 8.55 5.26
C GLU A 400 -19.90 7.18 5.50
N ASP A 401 -20.88 6.79 4.67
CA ASP A 401 -21.60 5.51 4.83
C ASP A 401 -20.66 4.31 4.67
N VAL A 402 -19.80 4.35 3.65
CA VAL A 402 -18.76 3.34 3.45
C VAL A 402 -17.76 3.34 4.61
N ARG A 403 -17.36 4.52 5.10
CA ARG A 403 -16.44 4.63 6.25
C ARG A 403 -17.04 4.04 7.52
N ASN A 404 -18.32 4.29 7.79
CA ASN A 404 -19.02 3.77 8.96
C ASN A 404 -19.02 2.24 9.00
N GLU A 405 -19.32 1.59 7.87
CA GLU A 405 -19.34 0.13 7.81
C GLU A 405 -17.93 -0.48 7.91
N LYS A 406 -16.90 0.18 7.36
CA LYS A 406 -15.50 -0.20 7.59
C LYS A 406 -15.11 -0.12 9.07
N VAL A 407 -15.46 0.99 9.74
CA VAL A 407 -15.15 1.20 11.16
C VAL A 407 -15.84 0.16 12.04
N LYS A 408 -17.09 -0.19 11.73
CA LYS A 408 -17.85 -1.23 12.44
C LYS A 408 -17.14 -2.58 12.40
N VAL A 409 -16.61 -2.98 11.23
CA VAL A 409 -15.79 -4.19 11.12
C VAL A 409 -14.54 -4.10 11.98
N LEU A 410 -13.79 -3.01 11.87
CA LEU A 410 -12.54 -2.85 12.61
C LEU A 410 -12.75 -2.89 14.13
N LYS A 411 -13.87 -2.36 14.62
CA LYS A 411 -14.27 -2.45 16.04
C LYS A 411 -14.66 -3.87 16.47
N SER A 412 -15.15 -4.69 15.55
CA SER A 412 -15.49 -6.09 15.79
C SER A 412 -14.30 -7.04 15.65
N ILE A 413 -13.12 -6.57 15.25
CA ILE A 413 -11.92 -7.40 15.19
C ILE A 413 -11.46 -7.73 16.61
N ARG A 414 -11.28 -9.03 16.90
CA ARG A 414 -10.64 -9.47 18.15
C ARG A 414 -9.20 -9.01 18.22
N ASN A 415 -8.77 -8.63 19.42
CA ASN A 415 -7.36 -8.38 19.69
C ASN A 415 -6.55 -9.65 19.41
N LEU A 416 -5.41 -9.50 18.73
CA LEU A 416 -4.53 -10.61 18.40
C LEU A 416 -3.78 -11.07 19.64
N GLU A 417 -3.82 -12.37 19.92
CA GLU A 417 -2.97 -13.01 20.92
C GLU A 417 -1.69 -13.54 20.27
N LEU A 418 -0.59 -13.61 21.05
CA LEU A 418 0.69 -14.13 20.54
C LEU A 418 0.59 -15.57 20.02
N GLY A 419 -0.33 -16.36 20.57
CA GLY A 419 -0.58 -17.74 20.15
C GLY A 419 -1.22 -17.86 18.75
N ASP A 420 -1.67 -16.76 18.16
CA ASP A 420 -2.27 -16.70 16.82
C ASP A 420 -1.38 -16.00 15.80
N VAL A 421 -0.14 -15.63 16.19
CA VAL A 421 0.79 -14.86 15.36
C VAL A 421 2.07 -15.66 15.13
N ALA A 422 2.53 -15.68 13.88
CA ALA A 422 3.84 -16.18 13.49
C ALA A 422 4.64 -15.06 12.83
N LEU A 423 5.81 -14.76 13.40
CA LEU A 423 6.76 -13.79 12.86
C LEU A 423 7.93 -14.52 12.21
N GLY A 424 8.50 -13.91 11.17
CA GLY A 424 9.70 -14.41 10.53
C GLY A 424 10.60 -13.28 10.08
N GLN A 425 11.87 -13.63 9.87
CA GLN A 425 12.86 -12.75 9.26
C GLN A 425 13.49 -13.46 8.06
N TYR A 426 13.46 -12.83 6.88
CA TYR A 426 14.17 -13.35 5.72
C TYR A 426 15.68 -13.29 5.97
N LYS A 427 16.40 -14.32 5.53
CA LYS A 427 17.85 -14.34 5.49
C LYS A 427 18.29 -13.99 4.08
N VAL A 428 19.22 -13.05 3.93
CA VAL A 428 19.89 -12.81 2.64
C VAL A 428 20.76 -14.02 2.35
N SER A 429 20.36 -14.86 1.38
CA SER A 429 21.25 -15.86 0.82
C SER A 429 21.90 -15.25 -0.41
N SER A 430 23.14 -14.81 -0.27
CA SER A 430 23.96 -14.42 -1.41
C SER A 430 24.22 -15.68 -2.23
N ALA A 431 23.51 -15.83 -3.35
CA ALA A 431 23.86 -16.79 -4.38
C ALA A 431 25.28 -16.46 -4.88
N GLY A 432 26.30 -17.08 -4.27
CA GLY A 432 27.67 -17.12 -4.77
C GLY A 432 28.78 -16.54 -3.88
N LYS A 433 28.51 -15.79 -2.80
CA LYS A 433 29.57 -15.36 -1.84
C LYS A 433 29.03 -15.38 -0.41
N GLY A 434 29.41 -16.41 0.33
CA GLY A 434 28.85 -16.80 1.61
C GLY A 434 29.15 -15.84 2.75
N HIS A 435 28.27 -14.86 2.95
CA HIS A 435 28.03 -14.27 4.26
C HIS A 435 26.51 -14.08 4.41
N ASP A 436 25.89 -14.91 5.25
CA ASP A 436 24.55 -14.64 5.75
C ASP A 436 24.61 -13.28 6.46
N VAL A 437 24.08 -12.23 5.83
CA VAL A 437 23.96 -10.93 6.48
C VAL A 437 22.82 -11.06 7.49
N TYR A 438 23.18 -11.37 8.73
CA TYR A 438 22.28 -11.22 9.86
C TYR A 438 22.06 -9.73 10.06
N LEU A 439 20.84 -9.26 9.77
CA LEU A 439 20.41 -7.96 10.29
C LEU A 439 20.46 -8.10 11.82
N ASN A 440 21.31 -7.33 12.51
CA ASN A 440 21.44 -7.34 13.98
C ASN A 440 20.17 -6.86 14.72
N ASN A 441 19.01 -6.89 14.05
CA ASN A 441 17.76 -6.31 14.49
C ASN A 441 16.67 -7.38 14.42
N LEU A 442 15.85 -7.50 15.48
CA LEU A 442 14.75 -8.45 15.59
C LEU A 442 13.50 -8.03 14.78
N THR A 443 13.64 -7.10 13.85
CA THR A 443 12.53 -6.56 13.08
C THR A 443 11.94 -7.61 12.14
N PRO A 444 10.63 -7.92 12.26
CA PRO A 444 10.00 -8.94 11.45
C PRO A 444 9.82 -8.44 10.01
N THR A 445 10.20 -9.29 9.05
CA THR A 445 10.00 -9.09 7.60
C THR A 445 8.94 -10.02 7.02
N PHE A 446 8.44 -10.95 7.85
CA PHE A 446 7.32 -11.83 7.58
C PHE A 446 6.35 -11.79 8.75
N PHE A 447 5.06 -11.79 8.44
CA PHE A 447 3.97 -11.85 9.40
C PHE A 447 2.87 -12.77 8.87
N ALA A 448 2.46 -13.73 9.70
CA ALA A 448 1.23 -14.46 9.50
C ALA A 448 0.40 -14.43 10.77
N ALA A 449 -0.92 -14.32 10.64
CA ALA A 449 -1.82 -14.32 11.78
C ALA A 449 -3.17 -14.92 11.43
N VAL A 450 -3.86 -15.42 12.46
CA VAL A 450 -5.28 -15.77 12.39
C VAL A 450 -6.06 -14.70 13.13
N LEU A 451 -7.05 -14.12 12.46
CA LEU A 451 -7.82 -12.99 12.95
C LEU A 451 -9.32 -13.34 12.87
N TYR A 452 -10.10 -12.91 13.85
CA TYR A 452 -11.54 -13.18 13.92
C TYR A 452 -12.33 -11.87 14.04
N ILE A 453 -13.51 -11.83 13.43
CA ILE A 453 -14.40 -10.68 13.42
C ILE A 453 -15.70 -11.09 14.12
N ASP A 454 -15.97 -10.48 15.27
CA ASP A 454 -17.12 -10.77 16.11
C ASP A 454 -18.35 -9.98 15.67
N ASN A 455 -19.00 -10.51 14.65
CA ASN A 455 -20.32 -10.07 14.21
C ASN A 455 -21.12 -11.24 13.62
N ALA A 456 -22.42 -11.01 13.37
CA ALA A 456 -23.32 -12.06 12.89
C ALA A 456 -22.89 -12.70 11.55
N ARG A 457 -22.21 -11.93 10.68
CA ARG A 457 -21.78 -12.40 9.36
C ARG A 457 -20.54 -13.28 9.41
N TRP A 458 -19.58 -12.96 10.28
CA TRP A 458 -18.23 -13.55 10.28
C TRP A 458 -17.87 -14.36 11.51
N ASP A 459 -18.76 -14.45 12.50
CA ASP A 459 -18.52 -15.25 13.70
C ASP A 459 -18.13 -16.71 13.35
N GLY A 460 -17.03 -17.15 13.96
CA GLY A 460 -16.39 -18.44 13.72
C GLY A 460 -15.53 -18.56 12.45
N VAL A 461 -15.51 -17.55 11.57
CA VAL A 461 -14.74 -17.58 10.32
C VAL A 461 -13.34 -16.97 10.53
N PRO A 462 -12.25 -17.73 10.34
CA PRO A 462 -10.91 -17.19 10.47
C PRO A 462 -10.47 -16.43 9.21
N PHE A 463 -9.88 -15.26 9.45
CA PHE A 463 -9.16 -14.44 8.48
C PHE A 463 -7.67 -14.72 8.63
N LEU A 464 -7.11 -15.44 7.66
CA LEU A 464 -5.72 -15.82 7.59
C LEU A 464 -4.93 -14.74 6.86
N ILE A 465 -4.06 -14.05 7.59
CA ILE A 465 -3.17 -13.05 7.03
C ILE A 465 -1.82 -13.71 6.78
N LYS A 466 -1.24 -13.46 5.60
CA LYS A 466 0.14 -13.84 5.29
C LYS A 466 0.81 -12.76 4.46
N THR A 467 1.81 -12.12 5.02
CA THR A 467 2.60 -11.10 4.32
C THR A 467 4.09 -11.29 4.57
N GLY A 468 4.90 -10.96 3.57
CA GLY A 468 6.34 -10.94 3.76
C GLY A 468 7.13 -10.53 2.53
N MET A 469 8.36 -10.13 2.79
CA MET A 469 9.36 -9.78 1.79
C MET A 469 10.22 -10.99 1.43
N GLY A 470 10.72 -11.03 0.19
CA GLY A 470 11.52 -12.16 -0.30
C GLY A 470 10.74 -13.48 -0.42
N LEU A 471 9.41 -13.41 -0.51
CA LEU A 471 8.57 -14.60 -0.69
C LEU A 471 8.50 -14.98 -2.17
N ILE A 472 8.46 -16.29 -2.45
CA ILE A 472 8.22 -16.80 -3.81
C ILE A 472 6.89 -16.22 -4.31
N LYS A 473 6.93 -15.59 -5.47
CA LYS A 473 5.79 -14.97 -6.11
C LYS A 473 4.74 -16.04 -6.43
N HIS A 474 3.66 -16.09 -5.67
CA HIS A 474 2.49 -16.82 -6.13
C HIS A 474 1.91 -16.04 -7.31
N ARG A 475 1.85 -16.69 -8.48
CA ARG A 475 1.17 -16.14 -9.67
C ARG A 475 -0.22 -15.66 -9.25
N LYS A 476 -0.64 -14.50 -9.78
CA LYS A 476 -1.99 -13.99 -9.62
C LYS A 476 -2.95 -15.06 -10.15
N TYR A 477 -3.63 -15.76 -9.26
CA TYR A 477 -4.75 -16.61 -9.59
C TYR A 477 -5.97 -16.01 -8.92
N LEU A 478 -6.90 -15.53 -9.74
CA LEU A 478 -8.32 -15.58 -9.46
C LEU A 478 -8.91 -16.32 -10.66
N PRO A 479 -9.49 -17.52 -10.48
CA PRO A 479 -10.37 -18.10 -11.49
C PRO A 479 -11.62 -17.22 -11.70
#